data_AF-A0A2Z4UBN9-F1
#
_entry.id   AF-A0A2Z4UBN9-F1
#
_cell.length_a   1.000
_cell.length_b   1.000
_cell.length_c   1.000
_cell.angle_alpha   90.00
_cell.angle_beta   90.00
_cell.angle_gamma   90.00
#
_symmetry.space_group_name_H-M   'P 1'
#
loop_
_entity.id
_entity.type
_entity.pdbx_description
1 polymer ?
#
loop_
_entity_poly.entity_id
_entity_poly.type
_entity_poly.pdbx_seq_one_letter_code
_entity_poly.pdbx_strand_id
1 'polypeptide(L)'
;MNSHMQRFRETPAHALNIGTLPFLSQYGFTSLLHHFTNQYPKIPLSIHEAEESELLSGLLSGLFDFILARETMLDQTCTEFFPIAKDRLLAALF
;
A
#
# COMPACT_ATOMS: atom_id res chain seq x y z
N MET A 1 -31.15 -27.18 23.12
CA MET A 1 -31.35 -25.78 22.65
C MET A 1 -30.26 -24.94 23.31
N ASN A 2 -29.21 -24.57 22.56
CA ASN A 2 -28.25 -23.47 22.83
C ASN A 2 -27.18 -23.48 21.73
N SER A 3 -27.60 -23.15 20.50
CA SER A 3 -26.72 -22.97 19.33
C SER A 3 -26.66 -21.49 18.96
N HIS A 4 -26.06 -20.65 19.80
CA HIS A 4 -25.83 -19.23 19.50
C HIS A 4 -24.42 -18.75 19.88
N MET A 5 -23.41 -19.61 19.74
CA MET A 5 -22.01 -19.27 20.01
C MET A 5 -21.07 -19.48 18.82
N GLN A 6 -21.58 -19.34 17.59
CA GLN A 6 -20.78 -19.38 16.36
C GLN A 6 -20.69 -18.03 15.66
N ARG A 7 -20.54 -16.91 16.40
CA ARG A 7 -20.50 -15.57 15.79
C ARG A 7 -19.23 -14.74 16.03
N PHE A 8 -18.15 -15.36 16.46
CA PHE A 8 -16.81 -14.78 16.37
C PHE A 8 -15.85 -15.84 15.84
N ARG A 9 -16.02 -16.21 14.56
CA ARG A 9 -14.86 -16.71 13.82
C ARG A 9 -13.98 -15.49 13.61
N GLU A 10 -12.90 -15.40 14.38
CA GLU A 10 -11.82 -14.47 14.08
C GLU A 10 -11.36 -14.78 12.66
N THR A 11 -11.83 -13.98 11.69
CA THR A 11 -11.32 -14.03 10.33
C THR A 11 -9.81 -13.87 10.44
N PRO A 12 -8.99 -14.78 9.89
CA PRO A 12 -7.54 -14.60 9.91
C PRO A 12 -7.25 -13.21 9.35
N ALA A 13 -6.53 -12.40 10.12
CA ALA A 13 -6.30 -11.02 9.78
C ALA A 13 -5.60 -10.96 8.42
N HIS A 14 -6.31 -10.52 7.39
CA HIS A 14 -5.74 -10.32 6.07
C HIS A 14 -4.70 -9.22 6.23
N ALA A 15 -3.43 -9.56 5.95
CA ALA A 15 -2.37 -8.57 5.95
C ALA A 15 -2.64 -7.59 4.81
N LEU A 16 -2.54 -6.30 5.09
CA LEU A 16 -2.59 -5.26 4.08
C LEU A 16 -1.22 -5.20 3.40
N ASN A 17 -1.16 -5.59 2.13
CA ASN A 17 0.08 -5.68 1.35
C ASN A 17 0.18 -4.48 0.40
N ILE A 18 1.18 -3.64 0.63
CA ILE A 18 1.40 -2.40 -0.12
C ILE A 18 2.67 -2.54 -0.96
N GLY A 19 2.54 -2.38 -2.27
CA GLY A 19 3.68 -2.23 -3.17
C GLY A 19 4.10 -0.76 -3.25
N THR A 20 5.39 -0.48 -3.26
CA THR A 20 5.93 0.90 -3.38
C THR A 20 7.21 0.94 -4.21
N LEU A 21 7.50 2.10 -4.79
CA LEU A 21 8.80 2.38 -5.38
C LEU A 21 9.88 2.67 -4.33
N PRO A 22 11.17 2.41 -4.63
CA PRO A 22 12.30 2.59 -3.71
C PRO A 22 12.74 4.06 -3.50
N PHE A 23 11.78 4.98 -3.40
CA PHE A 23 12.03 6.39 -3.08
C PHE A 23 10.95 7.03 -2.21
N LEU A 24 9.94 6.26 -1.75
CA LEU A 24 8.85 6.82 -0.95
C LEU A 24 9.25 7.23 0.47
N SER A 25 10.40 6.79 0.96
CA SER A 25 11.00 7.31 2.20
C SER A 25 11.11 8.84 2.20
N GLN A 26 11.21 9.47 1.02
CA GLN A 26 11.29 10.92 0.85
C GLN A 26 10.00 11.68 1.20
N TYR A 27 8.84 11.01 1.25
CA TYR A 27 7.55 11.66 1.54
C TYR A 27 7.07 11.45 2.98
N GLY A 28 7.90 10.87 3.85
CA GLY A 28 7.55 10.67 5.25
C GLY A 28 6.47 9.59 5.50
N PHE A 29 6.17 8.74 4.51
CA PHE A 29 5.17 7.68 4.63
C PHE A 29 5.45 6.72 5.79
N THR A 30 6.71 6.48 6.12
CA THR A 30 7.09 5.62 7.26
C THR A 30 6.41 6.04 8.57
N SER A 31 6.31 7.34 8.84
CA SER A 31 5.67 7.84 10.07
C SER A 31 4.16 7.64 10.05
N LEU A 32 3.53 7.84 8.88
CA LEU A 32 2.10 7.62 8.68
C LEU A 32 1.74 6.14 8.85
N LEU A 33 2.55 5.25 8.26
CA LEU A 33 2.38 3.80 8.35
C LEU A 33 2.58 3.31 9.79
N HIS A 34 3.59 3.83 10.50
CA HIS A 34 3.80 3.53 11.91
C HIS A 34 2.63 4.03 12.79
N HIS A 35 2.07 5.20 12.50
CA HIS A 35 0.88 5.67 13.19
C HIS A 35 -0.33 4.75 12.93
N PHE A 36 -0.51 4.31 11.68
CA PHE A 36 -1.57 3.38 11.29
C PHE A 36 -1.46 2.04 12.01
N THR A 37 -0.27 1.42 12.06
CA THR A 37 -0.09 0.12 12.74
C THR A 37 -0.32 0.22 14.24
N ASN A 38 0.03 1.35 14.86
CA ASN A 38 -0.24 1.58 16.28
C ASN A 38 -1.73 1.79 16.57
N GLN A 39 -2.44 2.49 15.68
CA GLN A 39 -3.88 2.72 15.80
C GLN A 39 -4.70 1.45 15.52
N TYR A 40 -4.22 0.59 14.63
CA TYR A 40 -4.91 -0.63 14.18
C TYR A 40 -4.02 -1.89 14.30
N PRO A 41 -3.66 -2.32 15.53
CA PRO A 41 -2.70 -3.41 15.74
C PRO A 41 -3.18 -4.79 15.28
N LYS A 42 -4.48 -4.93 14.96
CA LYS A 42 -5.09 -6.17 14.45
C LYS A 42 -5.06 -6.27 12.92
N ILE A 43 -4.57 -5.24 12.23
CA ILE A 43 -4.41 -5.23 10.78
C ILE A 43 -2.91 -5.33 10.51
N PRO A 44 -2.39 -6.53 10.19
CA PRO A 44 -0.99 -6.68 9.79
C PRO A 44 -0.74 -5.84 8.55
N LEU A 45 0.41 -5.17 8.49
CA LEU A 45 0.81 -4.32 7.39
C LEU A 45 2.13 -4.84 6.82
N SER A 46 2.18 -5.07 5.51
CA SER A 46 3.39 -5.42 4.78
C SER A 46 3.65 -4.40 3.68
N ILE A 47 4.91 -3.96 3.55
CA ILE A 47 5.31 -2.98 2.54
C ILE A 47 6.48 -3.57 1.76
N HIS A 48 6.37 -3.57 0.44
CA HIS A 48 7.35 -4.15 -0.46
C HIS A 48 7.83 -3.10 -1.46
N GLU A 49 9.13 -2.83 -1.42
CA GLU A 49 9.78 -2.03 -2.46
C GLU A 49 9.99 -2.89 -3.71
N ALA A 50 9.53 -2.41 -4.86
CA ALA A 50 9.62 -3.11 -6.14
C ALA A 50 9.69 -2.10 -7.31
N GLU A 51 10.08 -2.59 -8.48
CA GLU A 51 10.12 -1.81 -9.73
C GLU A 51 8.71 -1.62 -10.32
N GLU A 52 8.52 -0.62 -11.19
CA GLU A 52 7.20 -0.27 -11.76
C GLU A 52 6.43 -1.44 -12.37
N SER A 53 7.12 -2.31 -13.13
CA SER A 53 6.51 -3.47 -13.78
C SER A 53 6.05 -4.54 -12.78
N GLU A 54 6.81 -4.72 -11.69
CA GLU A 54 6.48 -5.63 -10.59
C GLU A 54 5.32 -5.09 -9.76
N LEU A 55 5.22 -3.77 -9.58
CA LEU A 55 4.11 -3.13 -8.88
C LEU A 55 2.79 -3.33 -9.62
N LEU A 56 2.77 -3.06 -10.93
CA LEU A 56 1.55 -3.23 -11.72
C LEU A 56 1.13 -4.70 -11.81
N SER A 57 2.07 -5.61 -12.10
CA SER A 57 1.77 -7.05 -12.14
C SER A 57 1.34 -7.58 -10.76
N GLY A 58 1.95 -7.09 -9.69
CA GLY A 58 1.56 -7.41 -8.31
C GLY A 58 0.16 -6.92 -7.96
N LEU A 59 -0.22 -5.72 -8.38
CA LEU A 59 -1.58 -5.20 -8.20
C LEU A 59 -2.61 -6.03 -8.98
N LEU A 60 -2.34 -6.31 -10.26
CA LEU A 60 -3.28 -7.05 -11.12
C LEU A 60 -3.43 -8.52 -10.71
N SER A 61 -2.41 -9.12 -10.09
CA SER A 61 -2.46 -10.50 -9.58
C SER A 61 -3.01 -10.62 -8.16
N GLY A 62 -3.25 -9.51 -7.46
CA GLY A 62 -3.71 -9.50 -6.07
C GLY A 62 -2.59 -9.76 -5.04
N LEU A 63 -1.32 -9.67 -5.44
CA LEU A 63 -0.19 -9.66 -4.50
C LEU A 63 -0.19 -8.40 -3.64
N PHE A 64 -0.62 -7.27 -4.21
CA PHE A 64 -0.80 -6.01 -3.51
C PHE A 64 -2.27 -5.62 -3.47
N ASP A 65 -2.73 -5.15 -2.31
CA ASP A 65 -4.08 -4.58 -2.15
C ASP A 65 -4.15 -3.20 -2.82
N PHE A 66 -3.07 -2.43 -2.72
CA PHE A 66 -2.84 -1.21 -3.46
C PHE A 66 -1.34 -0.92 -3.59
N ILE A 67 -1.00 -0.05 -4.54
CA ILE A 67 0.37 0.38 -4.78
C ILE A 67 0.50 1.88 -4.61
N LEU A 68 1.68 2.30 -4.18
CA LEU A 68 2.08 3.69 -4.11
C LEU A 68 3.06 3.95 -5.26
N ALA A 69 2.57 4.65 -6.28
CA ALA A 69 3.30 4.90 -7.52
C ALA A 69 3.13 6.36 -7.96
N ARG A 70 3.95 6.80 -8.93
CA ARG A 70 3.71 8.07 -9.63
C ARG A 70 2.66 7.87 -10.70
N GLU A 71 1.76 8.83 -10.82
CA GLU A 71 0.69 8.83 -11.82
C GLU A 71 1.20 8.63 -13.26
N THR A 72 2.39 9.14 -13.57
CA THR A 72 3.00 9.05 -14.90
C THR A 72 3.53 7.66 -15.27
N MET A 73 3.60 6.72 -14.33
CA MET A 73 4.25 5.41 -14.51
C MET A 73 3.27 4.31 -14.93
N LEU A 74 1.97 4.56 -14.83
CA LEU A 74 0.95 3.52 -14.95
C LEU A 74 -0.12 3.91 -15.97
N ASP A 75 -0.61 2.91 -16.70
CA ASP A 75 -1.71 3.09 -17.63
C ASP A 75 -3.01 3.35 -16.85
N GLN A 76 -3.53 4.57 -16.99
CA GLN A 76 -4.72 5.06 -16.29
C GLN A 76 -6.01 4.36 -16.71
N THR A 77 -5.99 3.55 -17.76
CA THR A 77 -7.18 2.83 -18.24
C THR A 77 -7.57 1.64 -17.35
N CYS A 78 -6.64 1.12 -16.55
CA CYS A 78 -6.85 -0.11 -15.75
C CYS A 78 -6.80 0.10 -14.23
N THR A 79 -6.57 1.33 -13.75
CA THR A 79 -6.33 1.60 -12.32
C THR A 79 -6.93 2.92 -11.87
N GLU A 80 -7.42 2.96 -10.63
CA GLU A 80 -7.92 4.18 -10.00
C GLU A 80 -6.80 4.85 -9.18
N PHE A 81 -6.62 6.17 -9.36
CA PHE A 81 -5.57 6.93 -8.70
C PHE A 81 -6.13 7.88 -7.65
N PHE A 82 -5.50 7.87 -6.47
CA PHE A 82 -5.76 8.81 -5.40
C PHE A 82 -4.48 9.61 -5.09
N PRO A 83 -4.47 10.93 -5.31
CA PRO A 83 -3.29 11.75 -5.06
C PRO A 83 -3.04 11.90 -3.55
N ILE A 84 -1.92 11.39 -3.07
CA ILE A 84 -1.53 11.42 -1.64
C ILE A 84 -0.37 12.40 -1.34
N ALA A 85 0.43 12.73 -2.35
CA ALA A 85 1.55 13.66 -2.25
C ALA A 85 1.79 14.35 -3.59
N LYS A 86 2.42 15.53 -3.56
CA LYS A 86 2.93 16.24 -4.74
C LYS A 86 4.36 16.64 -4.50
N ASP A 87 5.22 16.47 -5.49
CA ASP A 87 6.61 16.93 -5.46
C ASP A 87 6.98 17.67 -6.75
N ARG A 88 8.24 18.10 -6.83
CA ARG A 88 8.83 18.73 -8.00
C ARG A 88 10.24 18.20 -8.22
N LEU A 89 10.55 17.85 -9.46
CA LEU A 89 11.90 17.51 -9.85
C LEU A 89 12.76 18.78 -9.86
N LEU A 90 13.91 18.74 -9.19
CA LEU A 90 14.89 19.82 -9.17
C LEU A 90 16.18 19.33 -9.82
N ALA A 91 16.75 20.14 -10.72
CA ALA A 91 18.08 19.88 -11.25
C ALA A 91 19.12 20.45 -10.29
N ALA A 92 20.01 19.59 -9.77
CA ALA A 92 21.19 20.05 -9.04
C ALA A 92 22.28 20.41 -10.05
N LEU A 93 22.59 21.70 -10.17
CA LEU A 93 23.70 22.20 -10.96
C LEU A 93 24.88 22.43 -10.01
N PHE A 94 26.02 21.82 -10.32
CA PHE A 94 27.28 21.95 -9.59
C PHE A 94 28.27 22.74 -10.43
#